data_AF-A0A6F8TLV2-F1
#
_entry.id   AF-A0A6F8TLV2-F1
#
_cell.length_a   1.000
_cell.length_b   1.000
_cell.length_c   1.000
_cell.angle_alpha   90.00
_cell.angle_beta   90.00
_cell.angle_gamma   90.00
#
_symmetry.space_group_name_H-M   'P 1'
#
loop_
_entity.id
_entity.type
_entity.pdbx_description
1 polymer ?
#
loop_
_entity_poly.entity_id
_entity_poly.type
_entity_poly.pdbx_seq_one_letter_code
_entity_poly.pdbx_strand_id
1 'polypeptide(L)'
;MLHNLSSINDDFILHIVGDVSVEDELLAKKDSRVILHGHLNNIEISQLMSKMWIGLASFGLFRKGMKEACTLKVREYLNYGLPIYSGHKDIFPEEFEYYKFGEPKFVDILSFAHLMRKVSKSEVKQAAIKFIDKKILLKELYEQLLEEKS
;
A
#
# COMPACT_ATOMS: atom_id res chain seq x y z
N MET A 1 -4.31 10.61 -10.83
CA MET A 1 -2.98 10.63 -10.19
C MET A 1 -1.89 10.95 -11.21
N LEU A 2 -1.99 10.41 -12.43
CA LEU A 2 -0.95 10.49 -13.46
C LEU A 2 -0.77 11.89 -14.09
N HIS A 3 -1.75 12.80 -13.98
CA HIS A 3 -1.68 14.15 -14.57
C HIS A 3 -0.48 15.01 -14.10
N ASN A 4 0.10 14.71 -12.93
CA ASN A 4 1.21 15.48 -12.36
C ASN A 4 2.58 14.81 -12.54
N LEU A 5 2.68 13.75 -13.36
CA LEU A 5 3.95 13.04 -13.57
C LEU A 5 4.98 13.86 -14.36
N SER A 6 4.52 14.70 -15.28
CA SER A 6 5.38 15.49 -16.18
C SER A 6 6.19 16.58 -15.46
N SER A 7 5.80 16.99 -14.25
CA SER A 7 6.51 17.98 -13.46
C SER A 7 7.56 17.38 -12.52
N ILE A 8 7.76 16.06 -12.57
CA ILE A 8 8.63 15.31 -11.66
C ILE A 8 9.78 14.74 -12.47
N ASN A 9 11.01 15.03 -12.07
CA ASN A 9 12.21 14.58 -12.77
C ASN A 9 12.91 13.39 -12.09
N ASP A 10 12.40 12.93 -10.94
CA ASP A 10 12.91 11.77 -10.24
C ASP A 10 12.80 10.49 -11.08
N ASP A 11 13.79 9.61 -10.91
CA ASP A 11 13.82 8.29 -11.52
C ASP A 11 13.08 7.29 -10.63
N PHE A 12 11.97 6.76 -11.13
CA PHE A 12 11.15 5.76 -10.48
C PHE A 12 10.39 4.96 -11.53
N ILE A 13 9.83 3.82 -11.11
CA ILE A 13 8.90 3.06 -11.93
C ILE A 13 7.61 2.83 -11.14
N LEU A 14 6.50 3.31 -11.68
CA LEU A 14 5.16 3.09 -11.18
C LEU A 14 4.54 1.88 -11.89
N HIS A 15 4.36 0.79 -11.14
CA HIS A 15 3.67 -0.40 -11.63
C HIS A 15 2.18 -0.33 -11.29
N ILE A 16 1.32 -0.46 -12.30
CA ILE A 16 -0.14 -0.47 -12.13
C ILE A 16 -0.68 -1.82 -12.58
N VAL A 17 -1.44 -2.47 -11.70
CA VAL A 17 -2.11 -3.76 -11.92
C VAL A 17 -3.62 -3.53 -11.83
N GLY A 18 -4.35 -4.14 -12.76
CA GLY A 18 -5.79 -4.01 -12.96
C GLY A 18 -6.14 -3.04 -14.09
N ASP A 19 -7.45 -2.79 -14.22
CA ASP A 19 -7.97 -1.91 -15.25
C ASP A 19 -7.71 -0.43 -14.90
N VAL A 20 -7.40 0.35 -15.94
CA VAL A 20 -7.24 1.80 -15.86
C VAL A 20 -8.24 2.49 -16.78
N SER A 21 -8.55 3.75 -16.50
CA SER A 21 -9.37 4.54 -17.42
C SER A 21 -8.63 4.76 -18.75
N VAL A 22 -9.35 4.97 -19.85
CA VAL A 22 -8.74 5.27 -21.17
C VAL A 22 -7.83 6.50 -21.09
N GLU A 23 -8.22 7.49 -20.28
CA GLU A 23 -7.42 8.69 -20.03
C GLU A 23 -6.09 8.37 -19.33
N ASP A 24 -6.14 7.59 -18.24
CA ASP A 24 -4.93 7.16 -17.52
C ASP A 24 -4.04 6.26 -18.40
N GLU A 25 -4.62 5.42 -19.26
CA GLU A 25 -3.88 4.58 -20.21
C GLU A 25 -3.09 5.43 -21.22
N LEU A 26 -3.74 6.46 -21.77
CA LEU A 26 -3.09 7.40 -22.70
C LEU A 26 -1.99 8.21 -22.03
N LEU A 27 -2.14 8.56 -20.75
CA LEU A 27 -1.10 9.23 -19.97
C LEU A 27 0.06 8.30 -19.67
N ALA A 28 -0.21 7.08 -19.23
CA ALA A 28 0.82 6.08 -18.95
C ALA A 28 1.67 5.76 -20.19
N LYS A 29 1.06 5.65 -21.38
CA LYS A 29 1.80 5.41 -22.64
C LYS A 29 2.76 6.54 -23.02
N LYS A 30 2.60 7.75 -22.46
CA LYS A 30 3.48 8.89 -22.72
C LYS A 30 4.66 8.99 -21.76
N ASP A 31 4.68 8.19 -20.69
CA ASP A 31 5.71 8.25 -19.66
C ASP A 31 6.31 6.85 -19.44
N SER A 32 7.57 6.66 -19.81
CA SER A 32 8.28 5.38 -19.70
C SER A 32 8.44 4.88 -18.25
N ARG A 33 8.18 5.74 -17.26
CA ARG A 33 8.20 5.38 -15.84
C ARG A 33 6.92 4.69 -15.39
N VAL A 34 5.88 4.60 -16.22
CA VAL A 34 4.61 3.94 -15.87
C VAL A 34 4.48 2.63 -16.64
N ILE A 35 4.34 1.52 -15.90
CA ILE A 35 4.16 0.18 -16.48
C ILE A 35 2.78 -0.35 -16.11
N LEU A 36 1.95 -0.54 -17.13
CA LEU A 36 0.63 -1.16 -16.99
C LEU A 36 0.76 -2.67 -17.21
N HIS A 37 0.32 -3.47 -16.23
CA HIS A 37 0.37 -4.93 -16.29
C HIS A 37 -0.97 -5.58 -16.68
N GLY A 38 -2.07 -4.81 -16.66
CA GLY A 38 -3.42 -5.38 -16.72
C GLY A 38 -3.69 -6.27 -15.51
N HIS A 39 -4.53 -7.29 -15.67
CA HIS A 39 -4.79 -8.27 -14.62
C HIS A 39 -3.65 -9.27 -14.50
N LEU A 40 -3.18 -9.50 -13.27
CA LEU A 40 -2.15 -10.48 -12.94
C LEU A 40 -2.73 -11.55 -12.02
N ASN A 41 -2.26 -12.78 -12.18
CA ASN A 41 -2.55 -13.87 -11.25
C ASN A 41 -1.69 -13.79 -9.98
N ASN A 42 -1.97 -14.64 -8.99
CA ASN A 42 -1.29 -14.61 -7.69
C ASN A 42 0.24 -14.82 -7.77
N ILE A 43 0.72 -15.64 -8.70
CA ILE A 43 2.15 -15.90 -8.89
C ILE A 43 2.83 -14.65 -9.45
N GLU A 44 2.24 -14.04 -10.47
CA GLU A 44 2.72 -12.82 -11.11
C GLU A 44 2.72 -11.64 -10.13
N ILE A 45 1.65 -11.49 -9.34
CA ILE A 45 1.54 -10.48 -8.28
C ILE A 45 2.66 -10.66 -7.26
N SER A 46 2.88 -11.90 -6.77
CA SER A 46 3.94 -12.19 -5.81
C SER A 46 5.33 -11.84 -6.37
N GLN A 47 5.61 -12.25 -7.62
CA GLN A 47 6.86 -11.92 -8.30
C GLN A 47 7.04 -10.40 -8.48
N LEU A 48 5.98 -9.69 -8.85
CA LEU A 48 6.02 -8.23 -8.99
C LEU A 48 6.27 -7.56 -7.63
N MET A 49 5.48 -7.89 -6.61
CA MET A 49 5.60 -7.34 -5.26
C MET A 49 6.98 -7.60 -4.64
N SER A 50 7.65 -8.69 -5.00
CA SER A 50 9.01 -8.99 -4.54
C SER A 50 10.05 -7.96 -4.99
N LYS A 51 9.78 -7.21 -6.07
CA LYS A 51 10.68 -6.21 -6.65
C LYS A 51 10.35 -4.78 -6.20
N MET A 52 9.16 -4.57 -5.64
CA MET A 52 8.69 -3.22 -5.27
C MET A 52 9.27 -2.78 -3.92
N TRP A 53 9.47 -1.47 -3.78
CA TRP A 53 9.91 -0.84 -2.53
C TRP A 53 8.73 -0.57 -1.60
N ILE A 54 7.61 -0.08 -2.13
CA ILE A 54 6.40 0.24 -1.36
C ILE A 54 5.15 -0.18 -2.14
N GLY A 55 4.04 -0.37 -1.43
CA GLY A 55 2.69 -0.48 -1.98
C GLY A 55 1.94 0.85 -1.89
N LEU A 56 1.09 1.14 -2.88
CA LEU A 56 0.20 2.30 -2.87
C LEU A 56 -1.23 1.85 -2.63
N ALA A 57 -1.80 2.22 -1.49
CA ALA A 57 -3.19 1.93 -1.18
C ALA A 57 -4.13 2.93 -1.87
N SER A 58 -5.44 2.78 -1.66
CA SER A 58 -6.44 3.62 -2.33
C SER A 58 -6.33 5.08 -1.91
N PHE A 59 -6.21 5.97 -2.90
CA PHE A 59 -6.36 7.43 -2.75
C PHE A 59 -7.77 7.93 -3.10
N GLY A 60 -8.67 7.02 -3.48
CA GLY A 60 -10.00 7.36 -3.99
C GLY A 60 -11.12 7.31 -2.95
N LEU A 61 -10.84 6.85 -1.73
CA LEU A 61 -11.87 6.66 -0.69
C LEU A 61 -12.44 7.99 -0.17
N PHE A 62 -11.62 9.05 -0.16
CA PHE A 62 -12.09 10.40 0.17
C PHE A 62 -13.22 10.89 -0.73
N ARG A 63 -13.23 10.51 -2.02
CA ARG A 63 -14.31 10.87 -2.96
C ARG A 63 -15.65 10.23 -2.58
N LYS A 64 -15.65 9.21 -1.74
CA LYS A 64 -16.85 8.54 -1.20
C LYS A 64 -17.14 8.94 0.25
N GLY A 65 -16.51 10.00 0.77
CA GLY A 65 -16.68 10.45 2.16
C GLY A 65 -16.03 9.54 3.21
N MET A 66 -15.27 8.51 2.79
CA MET A 66 -14.61 7.57 3.69
C MET A 66 -13.19 8.06 4.00
N LYS A 67 -12.97 8.49 5.25
CA LYS A 67 -11.66 8.98 5.73
C LYS A 67 -10.80 7.88 6.38
N GLU A 68 -11.46 6.86 6.91
CA GLU A 68 -10.86 5.68 7.55
C GLU A 68 -11.37 4.42 6.86
N ALA A 69 -10.47 3.47 6.58
CA ALA A 69 -10.83 2.20 5.98
C ALA A 69 -9.81 1.10 6.28
N CYS A 70 -10.31 -0.13 6.32
CA CYS A 70 -9.52 -1.34 6.49
C CYS A 70 -9.43 -2.12 5.17
N THR A 71 -8.76 -1.56 4.16
CA THR A 71 -8.76 -2.17 2.82
C THR A 71 -7.99 -3.49 2.76
N LEU A 72 -8.47 -4.44 1.94
CA LEU A 72 -7.80 -5.73 1.72
C LEU A 72 -6.39 -5.56 1.15
N LYS A 73 -6.24 -4.62 0.21
CA LYS A 73 -4.96 -4.27 -0.43
C LYS A 73 -3.87 -3.92 0.58
N VAL A 74 -4.24 -3.24 1.67
CA VAL A 74 -3.29 -2.92 2.75
C VAL A 74 -2.77 -4.19 3.44
N ARG A 75 -3.65 -5.15 3.75
CA ARG A 75 -3.25 -6.41 4.40
C ARG A 75 -2.41 -7.26 3.47
N GLU A 76 -2.75 -7.28 2.18
CA GLU A 76 -1.98 -8.01 1.16
C GLU A 76 -0.56 -7.46 1.05
N TYR A 77 -0.39 -6.13 0.88
CA TYR A 77 0.94 -5.52 0.80
C TYR A 77 1.79 -5.80 2.04
N LEU A 78 1.24 -5.64 3.25
CA LEU A 78 1.98 -5.95 4.48
C LEU A 78 2.33 -7.44 4.60
N ASN A 79 1.45 -8.34 4.15
CA ASN A 79 1.74 -9.78 4.14
C ASN A 79 2.85 -10.16 3.14
N TYR A 80 3.02 -9.38 2.07
CA TYR A 80 4.16 -9.44 1.15
C TYR A 80 5.38 -8.62 1.63
N GLY A 81 5.30 -8.00 2.82
CA GLY A 81 6.39 -7.23 3.41
C GLY A 81 6.64 -5.88 2.73
N LEU A 82 5.62 -5.28 2.13
CA LEU A 82 5.70 -3.95 1.52
C LEU A 82 5.20 -2.88 2.50
N PRO A 83 6.02 -1.86 2.82
CA PRO A 83 5.54 -0.64 3.45
C PRO A 83 4.53 0.06 2.53
N ILE A 84 3.62 0.82 3.12
CA ILE A 84 2.45 1.34 2.42
C ILE A 84 2.40 2.85 2.53
N TYR A 85 2.19 3.50 1.39
CA TYR A 85 1.69 4.87 1.37
C TYR A 85 0.20 4.85 1.02
N SER A 86 -0.61 5.52 1.82
CA SER A 86 -2.07 5.44 1.76
C SER A 86 -2.73 6.80 1.79
N GLY A 87 -3.79 6.94 1.00
CA GLY A 87 -4.71 8.08 1.05
C GLY A 87 -5.92 7.83 1.95
N HIS A 88 -5.77 7.08 3.04
CA HIS A 88 -6.77 6.97 4.10
C HIS A 88 -6.06 6.55 5.39
N LYS A 89 -6.69 6.79 6.54
CA LYS A 89 -6.26 6.20 7.82
C LYS A 89 -6.76 4.75 7.93
N ASP A 90 -6.02 3.94 8.66
CA ASP A 90 -6.34 2.53 8.95
C ASP A 90 -6.01 2.28 10.44
N ILE A 91 -6.16 1.05 10.93
CA ILE A 91 -6.01 0.69 12.35
C ILE A 91 -4.59 0.85 12.92
N PHE A 92 -3.62 1.27 12.11
CA PHE A 92 -2.23 1.33 12.54
C PHE A 92 -1.99 2.55 13.42
N PRO A 93 -1.22 2.40 14.51
CA PRO A 93 -0.82 3.54 15.34
C PRO A 93 0.16 4.43 14.57
N GLU A 94 0.29 5.70 14.98
CA GLU A 94 1.14 6.69 14.29
C GLU A 94 2.62 6.30 14.29
N GLU A 95 3.05 5.51 15.27
CA GLU A 95 4.42 4.99 15.40
C GLU A 95 4.70 3.80 14.45
N PHE A 96 3.68 3.28 13.75
CA PHE A 96 3.90 2.19 12.80
C PHE A 96 4.52 2.71 11.50
N GLU A 97 5.87 2.71 11.45
CA GLU A 97 6.68 3.31 10.39
C GLU A 97 6.42 2.76 8.98
N TYR A 98 5.81 1.58 8.87
CA TYR A 98 5.51 0.91 7.59
C TYR A 98 4.15 1.26 7.00
N TYR A 99 3.37 2.14 7.64
CA TYR A 99 2.14 2.70 7.09
C TYR A 99 2.17 4.23 7.16
N LYS A 100 2.26 4.89 6.01
CA LYS A 100 2.21 6.34 5.90
C LYS A 100 0.87 6.78 5.33
N PHE A 101 0.10 7.52 6.14
CA PHE A 101 -1.07 8.23 5.66
C PHE A 101 -0.69 9.63 5.13
N GLY A 102 -1.12 9.97 3.92
CA GLY A 102 -0.90 11.28 3.34
C GLY A 102 -1.63 11.52 2.03
N GLU A 103 -1.63 12.77 1.59
CA GLU A 103 -2.17 13.16 0.29
C GLU A 103 -1.42 12.48 -0.87
N PRO A 104 -2.05 12.27 -2.04
CA PRO A 104 -1.46 11.61 -3.20
C PRO A 104 -0.45 12.50 -3.95
N LYS A 105 0.55 13.03 -3.23
CA LYS A 105 1.63 13.84 -3.77
C LYS A 105 2.84 12.95 -4.01
N PHE A 106 3.31 12.88 -5.25
CA PHE A 106 4.45 12.05 -5.60
C PHE A 106 5.73 12.41 -4.84
N VAL A 107 5.98 13.69 -4.55
CA VAL A 107 7.15 14.10 -3.75
C VAL A 107 7.17 13.39 -2.39
N ASP A 108 6.03 13.30 -1.72
CA ASP A 108 5.89 12.63 -0.42
C ASP A 108 5.99 11.11 -0.55
N ILE A 109 5.38 10.56 -1.61
CA ILE A 109 5.42 9.13 -1.93
C ILE A 109 6.86 8.67 -2.23
N LEU A 110 7.60 9.42 -3.05
CA LEU A 110 8.97 9.11 -3.43
C LEU A 110 9.91 9.26 -2.22
N SER A 111 9.73 10.31 -1.42
CA SER A 111 10.47 10.48 -0.17
C SER A 111 10.29 9.28 0.77
N PHE A 112 9.05 8.80 0.91
CA PHE A 112 8.76 7.60 1.68
C PHE A 112 9.36 6.34 1.04
N ALA A 113 9.25 6.18 -0.28
CA ALA A 113 9.82 5.05 -1.01
C ALA A 113 11.35 4.95 -0.83
N HIS A 114 12.05 6.09 -0.90
CA HIS A 114 13.50 6.15 -0.67
C HIS A 114 13.89 5.80 0.77
N LEU A 115 13.10 6.26 1.75
CA LEU A 115 13.30 5.89 3.15
C LEU A 115 13.13 4.38 3.35
N MET A 116 12.10 3.79 2.74
CA MET A 116 11.72 2.39 2.89
C MET A 116 12.57 1.42 2.08
N ARG A 117 13.30 1.87 1.06
CA ARG A 117 14.16 1.03 0.19
C ARG A 117 15.17 0.17 0.98
N LYS A 118 15.62 0.65 2.14
CA LYS A 118 16.62 0.02 3.01
C LYS A 118 16.01 -0.98 4.01
N VAL A 119 14.68 -1.04 4.11
CA VAL A 119 13.96 -1.94 5.01
C VAL A 119 13.77 -3.30 4.32
N SER A 120 13.95 -4.39 5.07
CA SER A 120 13.71 -5.73 4.53
C SER A 120 12.22 -6.10 4.52
N LYS A 121 11.78 -6.88 3.54
CA LYS A 121 10.38 -7.37 3.50
C LYS A 121 10.01 -8.21 4.73
N SER A 122 10.97 -8.96 5.26
CA SER A 122 10.78 -9.79 6.46
C SER A 122 10.47 -8.93 7.68
N GLU A 123 11.19 -7.82 7.85
CA GLU A 123 11.01 -6.86 8.95
C GLU A 123 9.62 -6.22 8.91
N VAL A 124 9.18 -5.75 7.74
CA VAL A 124 7.84 -5.19 7.55
C VAL A 124 6.76 -6.21 7.91
N LYS A 125 6.91 -7.45 7.43
CA LYS A 125 5.96 -8.52 7.68
C LYS A 125 5.87 -8.88 9.17
N GLN A 126 7.02 -8.96 9.84
CA GLN A 126 7.08 -9.24 11.28
C GLN A 126 6.44 -8.12 12.09
N ALA A 127 6.72 -6.86 11.77
CA ALA A 127 6.14 -5.73 12.47
C ALA A 127 4.61 -5.63 12.24
N ALA A 128 4.14 -6.01 11.06
CA ALA A 128 2.71 -5.98 10.72
C ALA A 128 1.89 -7.12 11.35
N ILE A 129 2.52 -8.24 11.74
CA ILE A 129 1.82 -9.49 12.04
C ILE A 129 0.73 -9.33 13.10
N LYS A 130 1.00 -8.55 14.16
CA LYS A 130 0.04 -8.31 15.25
C LYS A 130 -1.23 -7.57 14.81
N PHE A 131 -1.16 -6.84 13.70
CA PHE A 131 -2.30 -6.06 13.19
C PHE A 131 -3.11 -6.79 12.13
N ILE A 132 -2.53 -7.81 11.47
CA ILE A 132 -3.14 -8.41 10.26
C ILE A 132 -3.27 -9.93 10.34
N ASP A 133 -2.57 -10.61 11.24
CA ASP A 133 -2.66 -12.05 11.39
C ASP A 133 -3.95 -12.46 12.08
N LYS A 134 -4.78 -13.22 11.35
CA LYS A 134 -6.10 -13.62 11.83
C LYS A 134 -6.04 -14.48 13.10
N LYS A 135 -5.01 -15.31 13.27
CA LYS A 135 -4.90 -16.17 14.45
C LYS A 135 -4.59 -15.33 15.68
N ILE A 136 -3.70 -14.35 15.56
CA ILE A 136 -3.36 -13.42 16.64
C ILE A 136 -4.61 -12.61 17.02
N LEU A 137 -5.26 -11.96 16.05
CA LEU A 137 -6.43 -11.12 16.31
C LEU A 137 -7.59 -11.89 16.93
N LEU A 138 -7.88 -13.11 16.44
CA LEU A 138 -8.95 -13.95 17.01
C LEU A 138 -8.61 -14.43 18.42
N LYS A 139 -7.32 -14.72 18.69
CA LYS A 139 -6.88 -15.12 20.02
C LYS A 139 -7.03 -13.97 21.02
N GLU A 140 -6.57 -12.77 20.67
CA GLU A 140 -6.70 -11.59 21.52
C GLU A 140 -8.17 -11.28 21.83
N LEU A 141 -9.04 -11.31 20.81
CA LEU A 141 -10.48 -11.14 21.00
C LEU A 141 -11.06 -12.20 21.94
N TYR A 142 -10.66 -13.46 21.77
CA TYR A 142 -11.13 -14.55 22.63
C TYR A 142 -10.73 -14.34 24.09
N GLU A 143 -9.50 -13.92 24.35
CA GLU A 143 -8.99 -13.62 25.69
C GLU A 143 -9.75 -12.45 26.34
N GLN A 144 -9.98 -11.37 25.59
CA GLN A 144 -10.78 -10.21 26.06
C GLN A 144 -12.21 -10.61 26.46
N LEU A 145 -12.87 -11.45 25.66
CA LEU A 145 -14.24 -11.90 25.94
C LEU A 145 -14.34 -12.83 27.17
N LEU A 146 -13.25 -13.47 27.59
CA LEU A 146 -13.20 -14.25 28.82
C LEU A 146 -13.03 -13.33 30.05
N GLU A 147 -12.21 -12.30 29.94
CA GLU A 147 -11.97 -11.31 31.00
C GLU A 147 -13.23 -10.48 31.31
N GLU A 148 -13.99 -10.07 30.29
CA GLU A 148 -15.24 -9.31 30.46
C GLU A 148 -16.38 -10.10 31.13
N LYS A 149 -16.25 -11.43 31.25
CA LYS A 149 -17.23 -12.29 31.94
C LYS A 149 -16.93 -12.49 33.44
N SER A 150 -15.89 -11.84 33.97
CA SER A 150 -15.48 -11.88 35.38
C SER A 150 -15.82 -10.58 36.09
#